data_AF-A0AAD5GTW2-F1
#
_entry.id   AF-A0AAD5GTW2-F1
#
_cell.length_a   1.000
_cell.length_b   1.000
_cell.length_c   1.000
_cell.angle_alpha   90.00
_cell.angle_beta   90.00
_cell.angle_gamma   90.00
#
_symmetry.space_group_name_H-M   'P 1'
#
loop_
_entity.id
_entity.type
_entity.pdbx_description
1 polymer ?
#
loop_
_entity_poly.entity_id
_entity_poly.type
_entity_poly.pdbx_seq_one_letter_code
_entity_poly.pdbx_strand_id
1 'polypeptide(L)'
;IMNDKNLEDNDIEPAPKLIEVVFQNCKGQVDHWVEPYIRLTVERLRVAERPYLKCLLVQVIANALYYNAPFTLNILQKLGVATEVFNLWFQMLQQTKKSGARANFKKEHDKKVCCLGLTSLLTLPADQLPGEALARVFKATLELLVAYKDQVAEAAKEVSEDDDGMNDDLESDDDEDDGSDKDMGVDAEDGDEADSLRLQRLAAQAKSFRPADDDDDDDDDDFSDDEDLQSPIDEVDPFIFFMDTAKALQASDQIRFQNLSQTLDFHYQALASGISQHADQRRVEIEKEKLEKASAAAPAS
;
A
#
# COMPACT_ATOMS: atom_id res chain seq x y z
N ILE A 1 1.82 19.00 -19.19
CA ILE A 1 2.38 17.67 -18.87
C ILE A 1 1.25 16.67 -18.73
N MET A 2 0.50 16.59 -17.62
CA MET A 2 -0.59 15.59 -17.49
C MET A 2 -1.73 15.70 -18.54
N ASN A 3 -2.00 16.90 -19.08
CA ASN A 3 -2.99 17.10 -20.16
C ASN A 3 -2.43 16.95 -21.59
N ASP A 4 -1.13 16.69 -21.73
CA ASP A 4 -0.55 16.46 -23.05
C ASP A 4 -0.87 15.04 -23.49
N LYS A 5 -1.61 14.91 -24.60
CA LYS A 5 -1.99 13.62 -25.17
C LYS A 5 -0.86 12.92 -25.90
N ASN A 6 0.25 13.62 -26.14
CA ASN A 6 1.41 13.08 -26.84
C ASN A 6 2.46 12.49 -25.89
N LEU A 7 2.26 12.64 -24.58
CA LEU A 7 3.15 12.07 -23.56
C LEU A 7 2.64 10.68 -23.17
N GLU A 8 3.58 9.74 -23.14
CA GLU A 8 3.35 8.37 -22.70
C GLU A 8 3.06 8.33 -21.20
N ASP A 9 2.40 7.26 -20.73
CA ASP A 9 2.04 7.11 -19.31
C ASP A 9 3.27 7.26 -18.38
N ASN A 10 4.43 6.73 -18.79
CA ASN A 10 5.70 6.74 -18.03
C ASN A 10 6.23 8.15 -17.75
N ASP A 11 6.12 9.05 -18.74
CA ASP A 11 6.59 10.43 -18.60
C ASP A 11 5.74 11.25 -17.60
N ILE A 12 4.58 10.71 -17.21
CA ILE A 12 3.57 11.40 -16.41
C ILE A 12 3.55 10.90 -14.97
N GLU A 13 4.02 9.69 -14.68
CA GLU A 13 4.00 9.08 -13.34
C GLU A 13 4.59 9.95 -12.21
N PRO A 14 5.65 10.75 -12.42
CA PRO A 14 6.16 11.64 -11.37
C PRO A 14 5.14 12.73 -10.96
N ALA A 15 4.22 13.10 -11.83
CA ALA A 15 3.26 14.17 -11.58
C ALA A 15 2.22 13.85 -10.49
N PRO A 16 1.48 12.72 -10.52
CA PRO A 16 0.59 12.36 -9.42
C PRO A 16 1.35 12.18 -8.10
N LYS A 17 2.53 11.53 -8.11
CA LYS A 17 3.37 11.37 -6.90
C LYS A 17 3.69 12.73 -6.26
N LEU A 18 4.08 13.73 -7.06
CA LEU A 18 4.34 15.07 -6.55
C LEU A 18 3.09 15.76 -5.98
N ILE A 19 1.93 15.59 -6.62
CA ILE A 19 0.66 16.15 -6.12
C ILE A 19 0.28 15.51 -4.78
N GLU A 20 0.49 14.21 -4.62
CA GLU A 20 0.24 13.50 -3.36
C GLU A 20 1.08 14.08 -2.23
N VAL A 21 2.39 14.24 -2.44
CA VAL A 21 3.31 14.86 -1.47
C VAL A 21 2.83 16.26 -1.06
N VAL A 22 2.35 17.07 -2.01
CA VAL A 22 1.80 18.41 -1.73
C VAL A 22 0.57 18.32 -0.83
N PHE A 23 -0.39 17.43 -1.10
CA PHE A 23 -1.57 17.29 -0.26
C PHE A 23 -1.26 16.75 1.13
N GLN A 24 -0.30 15.85 1.25
CA GLN A 24 0.09 15.27 2.54
C GLN A 24 0.84 16.27 3.43
N ASN A 25 1.72 17.09 2.85
CA ASN A 25 2.60 18.00 3.61
C ASN A 25 2.03 19.40 3.80
N CYS A 26 1.13 19.86 2.93
CA CYS A 26 0.62 21.24 2.93
C CYS A 26 -0.84 21.34 3.37
N LYS A 27 -1.28 20.49 4.31
CA LYS A 27 -2.67 20.46 4.80
C LYS A 27 -3.16 21.86 5.25
N GLY A 28 -4.24 22.34 4.65
CA GLY A 28 -4.84 23.66 4.91
C GLY A 28 -4.11 24.86 4.28
N GLN A 29 -3.09 24.64 3.46
CA GLN A 29 -2.28 25.72 2.86
C GLN A 29 -2.44 25.82 1.33
N VAL A 30 -2.97 24.78 0.69
CA VAL A 30 -3.03 24.64 -0.77
C VAL A 30 -4.46 24.51 -1.30
N ASP A 31 -5.46 25.04 -0.59
CA ASP A 31 -6.88 24.93 -0.97
C ASP A 31 -7.17 25.40 -2.40
N HIS A 32 -6.48 26.46 -2.85
CA HIS A 32 -6.62 27.02 -4.20
C HIS A 32 -6.07 26.10 -5.31
N TRP A 33 -5.22 25.13 -4.97
CA TRP A 33 -4.67 24.15 -5.90
C TRP A 33 -5.47 22.84 -5.96
N VAL A 34 -6.36 22.58 -4.99
CA VAL A 34 -7.14 21.33 -4.94
C VAL A 34 -7.97 21.14 -6.22
N GLU A 35 -8.73 22.16 -6.62
CA GLU A 35 -9.57 22.06 -7.81
C GLU A 35 -8.77 21.91 -9.13
N PRO A 36 -7.72 22.72 -9.39
CA PRO A 36 -6.84 22.51 -10.54
C PRO A 36 -6.23 21.11 -10.61
N TYR A 37 -5.72 20.58 -9.49
CA TYR A 37 -5.14 19.24 -9.46
C TYR A 37 -6.19 18.15 -9.68
N ILE A 38 -7.37 18.25 -9.08
CA ILE A 38 -8.45 17.28 -9.30
C ILE A 38 -8.91 17.28 -10.77
N ARG A 39 -9.04 18.45 -11.41
CA ARG A 39 -9.38 18.55 -12.83
C ARG A 39 -8.34 17.83 -13.69
N LEU A 40 -7.05 18.12 -13.46
CA LEU A 40 -5.93 17.53 -14.18
C LEU A 40 -5.90 16.01 -14.01
N THR A 41 -6.07 15.53 -12.78
CA THR A 41 -6.10 14.11 -12.43
C THR A 41 -7.24 13.38 -13.13
N VAL A 42 -8.46 13.92 -13.11
CA VAL A 42 -9.62 13.29 -13.74
C VAL A 42 -9.49 13.28 -15.27
N GLU A 43 -8.97 14.35 -15.87
CA GLU A 43 -8.71 14.41 -17.31
C GLU A 43 -7.70 13.34 -17.73
N ARG A 44 -6.61 13.16 -16.97
CA ARG A 44 -5.65 12.08 -17.24
C ARG A 44 -6.22 10.70 -16.99
N LEU A 45 -7.01 10.51 -15.93
CA LEU A 45 -7.57 9.21 -15.55
C LEU A 45 -8.45 8.60 -16.65
N ARG A 46 -9.10 9.44 -17.47
CA ARG A 46 -9.93 9.01 -18.61
C ARG A 46 -9.14 8.47 -19.80
N VAL A 47 -7.86 8.86 -19.93
CA VAL A 47 -7.01 8.48 -21.06
C VAL A 47 -5.88 7.54 -20.66
N ALA A 48 -5.59 7.41 -19.36
CA ALA A 48 -4.58 6.48 -18.85
C ALA A 48 -4.90 5.05 -19.28
N GLU A 49 -3.89 4.33 -19.77
CA GLU A 49 -4.03 2.93 -20.18
C GLU A 49 -3.46 2.02 -19.09
N ARG A 50 -2.27 2.37 -18.56
CA ARG A 50 -1.55 1.61 -17.54
C ARG A 50 -2.31 1.52 -16.21
N PRO A 51 -2.49 0.31 -15.64
CA PRO A 51 -3.11 0.12 -14.33
C PRO A 51 -2.37 0.86 -13.20
N TYR A 52 -1.03 0.91 -13.26
CA TYR A 52 -0.22 1.60 -12.27
C TYR A 52 -0.47 3.11 -12.24
N LEU A 53 -0.46 3.78 -13.39
CA LEU A 53 -0.80 5.21 -13.46
C LEU A 53 -2.24 5.49 -12.97
N LYS A 54 -3.19 4.60 -13.27
CA LYS A 54 -4.55 4.71 -12.71
C LYS A 54 -4.56 4.64 -11.19
N CYS A 55 -3.72 3.79 -10.59
CA CYS A 55 -3.59 3.72 -9.13
C CYS A 55 -3.09 5.07 -8.59
N LEU A 56 -2.01 5.63 -9.13
CA LEU A 56 -1.46 6.93 -8.71
C LEU A 56 -2.50 8.06 -8.84
N LEU A 57 -3.22 8.12 -9.97
CA LEU A 57 -4.25 9.15 -10.17
C LEU A 57 -5.42 9.00 -9.18
N VAL A 58 -5.82 7.78 -8.83
CA VAL A 58 -6.82 7.55 -7.79
C VAL A 58 -6.29 7.91 -6.40
N GLN A 59 -5.00 7.66 -6.12
CA GLN A 59 -4.34 8.08 -4.88
C GLN A 59 -4.32 9.60 -4.71
N VAL A 60 -4.14 10.38 -5.78
CA VAL A 60 -4.32 11.85 -5.74
C VAL A 60 -5.72 12.23 -5.25
N ILE A 61 -6.76 11.54 -5.71
CA ILE A 61 -8.14 11.79 -5.29
C ILE A 61 -8.35 11.37 -3.83
N ALA A 62 -7.78 10.24 -3.40
CA ALA A 62 -7.82 9.79 -2.02
C ALA A 62 -7.12 10.78 -1.06
N ASN A 63 -5.94 11.27 -1.42
CA ASN A 63 -5.21 12.30 -0.67
C ASN A 63 -6.00 13.61 -0.61
N ALA A 64 -6.65 14.04 -1.69
CA ALA A 64 -7.50 15.23 -1.69
C ALA A 64 -8.75 15.07 -0.80
N LEU A 65 -9.33 13.86 -0.73
CA LEU A 65 -10.42 13.55 0.20
C LEU A 65 -9.95 13.57 1.65
N TYR A 66 -8.76 13.02 1.93
CA TYR A 66 -8.16 13.07 3.26
C TYR A 66 -7.75 14.50 3.68
N TYR A 67 -7.36 15.33 2.71
CA TYR A 67 -7.06 16.74 2.89
C TYR A 67 -8.32 17.52 3.31
N ASN A 68 -9.40 17.42 2.52
CA ASN A 68 -10.69 18.08 2.80
C ASN A 68 -11.85 17.39 2.04
N ALA A 69 -12.47 16.37 2.65
CA ALA A 69 -13.51 15.57 2.02
C ALA A 69 -14.73 16.39 1.52
N PRO A 70 -15.34 17.31 2.30
CA PRO A 70 -16.47 18.09 1.82
C PRO A 70 -16.13 18.93 0.57
N PHE A 71 -14.95 19.57 0.58
CA PHE A 71 -14.54 20.43 -0.52
C PHE A 71 -14.22 19.62 -1.78
N THR A 72 -13.45 18.54 -1.64
CA THR A 72 -13.07 17.67 -2.75
C THR A 72 -14.29 16.98 -3.37
N LEU A 73 -15.24 16.49 -2.56
CA LEU A 73 -16.47 15.91 -3.08
C LEU A 73 -17.31 16.95 -3.85
N ASN A 74 -17.40 18.18 -3.34
CA ASN A 74 -18.11 19.26 -4.03
C ASN A 74 -17.49 19.58 -5.40
N ILE A 75 -16.16 19.57 -5.50
CA ILE A 75 -15.45 19.73 -6.78
C ILE A 75 -15.82 18.59 -7.73
N LEU A 76 -15.71 17.33 -7.30
CA LEU A 76 -16.06 16.17 -8.14
C LEU A 76 -17.52 16.20 -8.62
N GLN A 77 -18.45 16.66 -7.77
CA GLN A 77 -19.87 16.83 -8.12
C GLN A 77 -20.07 17.96 -9.14
N LYS A 78 -19.41 19.12 -8.96
CA LYS A 78 -19.46 20.25 -9.90
C LYS A 78 -18.89 19.89 -11.28
N LEU A 79 -17.87 19.05 -11.31
CA LEU A 79 -17.30 18.52 -12.55
C LEU A 79 -18.19 17.47 -13.22
N GLY A 80 -19.19 16.92 -12.51
CA GLY A 80 -20.05 15.84 -13.00
C GLY A 80 -19.35 14.48 -13.08
N VAL A 81 -18.24 14.29 -12.35
CA VAL A 81 -17.36 13.11 -12.46
C VAL A 81 -17.34 12.23 -11.21
N ALA A 82 -18.00 12.64 -10.13
CA ALA A 82 -18.01 11.90 -8.86
C ALA A 82 -18.40 10.42 -9.04
N THR A 83 -19.53 10.15 -9.70
CA THR A 83 -20.01 8.77 -9.90
C THR A 83 -19.05 7.93 -10.75
N GLU A 84 -18.49 8.51 -11.80
CA GLU A 84 -17.50 7.87 -12.70
C GLU A 84 -16.25 7.46 -11.90
N VAL A 85 -15.67 8.42 -11.18
CA VAL A 85 -14.46 8.24 -10.37
C VAL A 85 -14.65 7.19 -9.28
N PHE A 86 -15.73 7.28 -8.49
CA PHE A 86 -15.97 6.33 -7.42
C PHE A 86 -16.25 4.92 -7.95
N ASN A 87 -17.00 4.78 -9.04
CA ASN A 87 -17.23 3.47 -9.64
C ASN A 87 -15.93 2.83 -10.14
N LEU A 88 -15.07 3.60 -10.81
CA LEU A 88 -13.76 3.13 -11.23
C LEU A 88 -12.91 2.72 -10.03
N TRP A 89 -12.84 3.56 -8.99
CA TRP A 89 -12.08 3.27 -7.79
C TRP A 89 -12.56 1.97 -7.10
N PHE A 90 -13.86 1.81 -6.89
CA PHE A 90 -14.41 0.59 -6.30
C PHE A 90 -14.17 -0.64 -7.17
N GLN A 91 -14.24 -0.51 -8.51
CA GLN A 91 -13.89 -1.59 -9.42
C GLN A 91 -12.42 -1.99 -9.26
N MET A 92 -11.50 -1.02 -9.22
CA MET A 92 -10.08 -1.27 -9.03
C MET A 92 -9.78 -1.94 -7.68
N LEU A 93 -10.48 -1.54 -6.62
CA LEU A 93 -10.36 -2.17 -5.30
C LEU A 93 -10.84 -3.63 -5.28
N GLN A 94 -11.82 -3.99 -6.12
CA GLN A 94 -12.38 -5.34 -6.19
C GLN A 94 -11.62 -6.27 -7.15
N GLN A 95 -10.80 -5.72 -8.06
CA GLN A 95 -10.03 -6.51 -9.01
C GLN A 95 -8.93 -7.31 -8.32
N THR A 96 -8.96 -8.63 -8.52
CA THR A 96 -7.96 -9.57 -8.05
C THR A 96 -7.33 -10.32 -9.23
N LYS A 97 -6.07 -10.69 -9.08
CA LYS A 97 -5.35 -11.60 -9.98
C LYS A 97 -5.84 -13.04 -9.77
N LYS A 98 -5.48 -13.95 -10.69
CA LYS A 98 -5.78 -15.38 -10.57
C LYS A 98 -5.22 -16.01 -9.28
N SER A 99 -4.14 -15.45 -8.74
CA SER A 99 -3.54 -15.85 -7.46
C SER A 99 -4.36 -15.44 -6.23
N GLY A 100 -5.43 -14.64 -6.39
CA GLY A 100 -6.18 -14.06 -5.28
C GLY A 100 -5.60 -12.74 -4.76
N ALA A 101 -4.38 -12.38 -5.15
CA ALA A 101 -3.77 -11.09 -4.81
C ALA A 101 -4.52 -9.93 -5.48
N ARG A 102 -4.52 -8.74 -4.86
CA ARG A 102 -5.12 -7.54 -5.46
C ARG A 102 -4.37 -7.13 -6.74
N ALA A 103 -5.11 -6.76 -7.78
CA ALA A 103 -4.52 -6.30 -9.04
C ALA A 103 -3.99 -4.86 -8.93
N ASN A 104 -4.65 -4.04 -8.11
CA ASN A 104 -4.37 -2.62 -7.92
C ASN A 104 -4.01 -2.33 -6.46
N PHE A 105 -3.33 -1.20 -6.21
CA PHE A 105 -2.91 -0.75 -4.87
C PHE A 105 -2.09 -1.82 -4.13
N LYS A 106 -1.01 -2.29 -4.78
CA LYS A 106 -0.19 -3.41 -4.30
C LYS A 106 0.69 -3.01 -3.11
N LYS A 107 1.20 -1.78 -3.07
CA LYS A 107 2.06 -1.30 -1.99
C LYS A 107 1.27 -1.06 -0.70
N GLU A 108 1.96 -1.10 0.43
CA GLU A 108 1.36 -0.81 1.74
C GLU A 108 0.83 0.64 1.78
N HIS A 109 1.67 1.59 1.37
CA HIS A 109 1.35 3.02 1.33
C HIS A 109 0.08 3.30 0.50
N ASP A 110 -0.06 2.69 -0.69
CA ASP A 110 -1.22 2.86 -1.56
C ASP A 110 -2.54 2.50 -0.84
N LYS A 111 -2.53 1.40 -0.08
CA LYS A 111 -3.69 0.95 0.70
C LYS A 111 -3.98 1.92 1.84
N LYS A 112 -2.94 2.37 2.54
CA LYS A 112 -3.05 3.37 3.62
C LYS A 112 -3.70 4.66 3.12
N VAL A 113 -3.20 5.24 2.03
CA VAL A 113 -3.77 6.44 1.40
C VAL A 113 -5.25 6.24 1.05
N CYS A 114 -5.58 5.11 0.42
CA CYS A 114 -6.96 4.81 0.04
C CYS A 114 -7.88 4.62 1.27
N CYS A 115 -7.41 3.95 2.32
CA CYS A 115 -8.13 3.81 3.59
C CYS A 115 -8.48 5.17 4.20
N LEU A 116 -7.50 6.08 4.27
CA LEU A 116 -7.67 7.40 4.86
C LEU A 116 -8.61 8.28 4.02
N GLY A 117 -8.48 8.24 2.70
CA GLY A 117 -9.37 8.95 1.78
C GLY A 117 -10.82 8.50 1.88
N LEU A 118 -11.08 7.19 1.83
CA LEU A 118 -12.44 6.64 1.95
C LEU A 118 -13.02 6.85 3.34
N THR A 119 -12.23 6.69 4.39
CA THR A 119 -12.67 6.94 5.77
C THR A 119 -13.14 8.38 5.95
N SER A 120 -12.45 9.35 5.35
CA SER A 120 -12.79 10.76 5.47
C SER A 120 -14.19 11.11 4.93
N LEU A 121 -14.74 10.29 4.03
CA LEU A 121 -16.10 10.46 3.50
C LEU A 121 -17.19 10.10 4.53
N LEU A 122 -16.89 9.28 5.53
CA LEU A 122 -17.90 8.73 6.45
C LEU A 122 -18.58 9.81 7.31
N THR A 123 -17.90 10.92 7.57
CA THR A 123 -18.42 12.05 8.36
C THR A 123 -19.23 13.04 7.54
N LEU A 124 -19.30 12.88 6.21
CA LEU A 124 -20.07 13.79 5.36
C LEU A 124 -21.56 13.66 5.63
N PRO A 125 -22.31 14.77 5.63
CA PRO A 125 -23.75 14.75 5.87
C PRO A 125 -24.53 14.05 4.76
N ALA A 126 -25.78 13.67 5.04
CA ALA A 126 -26.59 12.81 4.16
C ALA A 126 -26.95 13.44 2.80
N ASP A 127 -26.94 14.78 2.72
CA ASP A 127 -27.13 15.55 1.50
C ASP A 127 -25.93 15.44 0.54
N GLN A 128 -24.72 15.29 1.07
CA GLN A 128 -23.50 15.13 0.28
C GLN A 128 -23.22 13.65 -0.04
N LEU A 129 -23.45 12.76 0.93
CA LEU A 129 -23.23 11.33 0.79
C LEU A 129 -24.48 10.52 1.19
N PRO A 130 -25.32 10.14 0.21
CA PRO A 130 -26.53 9.34 0.44
C PRO A 130 -26.24 7.99 1.10
N GLY A 131 -27.23 7.41 1.78
CA GLY A 131 -27.07 6.18 2.58
C GLY A 131 -26.51 4.98 1.80
N GLU A 132 -26.92 4.78 0.55
CA GLU A 132 -26.40 3.70 -0.30
C GLU A 132 -24.90 3.89 -0.63
N ALA A 133 -24.51 5.13 -0.97
CA ALA A 133 -23.12 5.46 -1.22
C ALA A 133 -22.28 5.34 0.05
N LEU A 134 -22.80 5.77 1.20
CA LEU A 134 -22.15 5.58 2.51
C LEU A 134 -21.92 4.10 2.80
N ALA A 135 -22.93 3.25 2.61
CA ALA A 135 -22.80 1.82 2.84
C ALA A 135 -21.74 1.18 1.93
N ARG A 136 -21.68 1.59 0.66
CA ARG A 136 -20.65 1.12 -0.29
C ARG A 136 -19.24 1.57 0.12
N VAL A 137 -19.08 2.85 0.48
CA VAL A 137 -17.80 3.38 1.00
C VAL A 137 -17.38 2.61 2.24
N PHE A 138 -18.27 2.43 3.21
CA PHE A 138 -17.97 1.75 4.46
C PHE A 138 -17.51 0.31 4.23
N LYS A 139 -18.20 -0.45 3.38
CA LYS A 139 -17.82 -1.83 3.01
C LYS A 139 -16.45 -1.88 2.34
N ALA A 140 -16.19 -1.00 1.37
CA ALA A 140 -14.91 -0.93 0.68
C ALA A 140 -13.76 -0.58 1.64
N THR A 141 -13.99 0.35 2.58
CA THR A 141 -13.00 0.69 3.62
C THR A 141 -12.69 -0.50 4.52
N LEU A 142 -13.69 -1.28 4.94
CA LEU A 142 -13.46 -2.48 5.77
C LEU A 142 -12.60 -3.52 5.04
N GLU A 143 -12.93 -3.83 3.78
CA GLU A 143 -12.17 -4.78 2.97
C GLU A 143 -10.72 -4.32 2.75
N LEU A 144 -10.52 -3.03 2.56
CA LEU A 144 -9.19 -2.45 2.36
C LEU A 144 -8.37 -2.45 3.64
N LEU A 145 -8.98 -2.13 4.79
CA LEU A 145 -8.32 -2.20 6.10
C LEU A 145 -7.89 -3.63 6.45
N VAL A 146 -8.71 -4.64 6.11
CA VAL A 146 -8.32 -6.06 6.28
C VAL A 146 -7.12 -6.39 5.40
N ALA A 147 -7.15 -6.01 4.12
CA ALA A 147 -6.02 -6.25 3.23
C ALA A 147 -4.75 -5.51 3.65
N TYR A 148 -4.88 -4.31 4.22
CA TYR A 148 -3.76 -3.56 4.81
C TYR A 148 -3.20 -4.29 6.04
N LYS A 149 -4.07 -4.76 6.94
CA LYS A 149 -3.69 -5.54 8.12
C LYS A 149 -2.92 -6.80 7.74
N ASP A 150 -3.42 -7.55 6.77
CA ASP A 150 -2.82 -8.81 6.35
C ASP A 150 -1.43 -8.55 5.75
N GLN A 151 -1.27 -7.51 4.94
CA GLN A 151 0.03 -7.13 4.38
C GLN A 151 1.05 -6.73 5.45
N VAL A 152 0.67 -5.90 6.42
CA VAL A 152 1.55 -5.50 7.53
C VAL A 152 1.96 -6.73 8.37
N ALA A 153 1.04 -7.68 8.56
CA ALA A 153 1.33 -8.91 9.30
C ALA A 153 2.29 -9.85 8.55
N GLU A 154 2.19 -9.95 7.23
CA GLU A 154 3.14 -10.75 6.43
C GLU A 154 4.53 -10.10 6.39
N ALA A 155 4.62 -8.77 6.18
CA ALA A 155 5.90 -8.06 6.20
C ALA A 155 6.63 -8.21 7.55
N ALA A 156 5.90 -8.23 8.67
CA ALA A 156 6.48 -8.45 9.98
C ALA A 156 7.03 -9.89 10.18
N LYS A 157 6.47 -10.89 9.49
CA LYS A 157 6.96 -12.27 9.55
C LYS A 157 8.22 -12.46 8.72
N GLU A 158 8.26 -11.89 7.53
CA GLU A 158 9.44 -11.95 6.64
C GLU A 158 10.67 -11.37 7.36
N VAL A 159 10.52 -10.23 8.02
CA VAL A 159 11.60 -9.62 8.81
C VAL A 159 12.05 -10.51 9.99
N SER A 160 11.13 -11.26 10.61
CA SER A 160 11.50 -12.17 11.71
C SER A 160 12.20 -13.44 11.23
N GLU A 161 11.87 -13.95 10.04
CA GLU A 161 12.51 -15.15 9.48
C GLU A 161 13.92 -14.84 8.94
N ASP A 162 14.17 -13.61 8.46
CA ASP A 162 15.49 -13.16 8.01
C ASP A 162 16.48 -12.91 9.18
N ASP A 163 16.00 -12.55 10.37
CA ASP A 163 16.84 -12.37 11.58
C ASP A 163 17.30 -13.72 12.19
N ASP A 164 16.49 -14.77 12.01
CA ASP A 164 16.83 -16.15 12.44
C ASP A 164 17.80 -16.87 11.46
N GLY A 165 18.05 -16.31 10.27
CA GLY A 165 18.92 -16.89 9.23
C GLY A 165 20.43 -16.60 9.37
N MET A 166 20.84 -15.81 10.37
CA MET A 166 22.23 -15.32 10.52
C MET A 166 23.05 -16.02 11.62
N ASN A 167 22.57 -17.12 12.21
CA ASN A 167 23.27 -17.75 13.33
C ASN A 167 23.18 -19.29 13.38
N ASP A 168 23.51 -20.00 12.29
CA ASP A 168 23.74 -21.47 12.39
C ASP A 168 24.72 -22.04 11.35
N ASP A 169 25.91 -21.44 11.21
CA ASP A 169 27.02 -22.15 10.56
C ASP A 169 28.36 -21.76 11.16
N LEU A 170 28.56 -22.00 12.46
CA LEU A 170 29.90 -22.17 13.06
C LEU A 170 29.79 -22.85 14.43
N GLU A 171 29.50 -24.16 14.48
CA GLU A 171 30.06 -25.01 15.56
C GLU A 171 30.58 -26.35 15.00
N SER A 172 31.79 -26.64 15.46
CA SER A 172 32.76 -27.65 15.05
C SER A 172 32.49 -29.01 15.71
N ASP A 173 32.83 -30.07 14.98
CA ASP A 173 33.60 -31.28 15.39
C ASP A 173 33.05 -32.52 14.66
N ASP A 174 33.81 -33.06 13.69
CA ASP A 174 34.92 -34.02 13.87
C ASP A 174 34.38 -35.44 14.13
N ASP A 175 34.41 -36.29 13.10
CA ASP A 175 34.57 -37.74 13.28
C ASP A 175 35.05 -38.42 11.98
N GLU A 176 35.96 -39.36 12.20
CA GLU A 176 37.01 -39.91 11.33
C GLU A 176 36.56 -40.95 10.28
N ASP A 177 37.40 -41.05 9.22
CA ASP A 177 37.90 -42.28 8.56
C ASP A 177 36.95 -43.28 7.86
N ASP A 178 37.12 -43.44 6.54
CA ASP A 178 37.33 -44.77 5.90
C ASP A 178 37.89 -44.63 4.46
N GLY A 179 39.20 -44.86 4.34
CA GLY A 179 39.75 -45.89 3.45
C GLY A 179 39.57 -45.85 1.92
N SER A 180 40.66 -45.42 1.25
CA SER A 180 41.45 -46.25 0.30
C SER A 180 40.81 -46.74 -1.03
N ASP A 181 41.39 -46.35 -2.18
CA ASP A 181 42.35 -47.17 -2.97
C ASP A 181 42.47 -46.73 -4.46
N LYS A 182 43.72 -46.45 -4.91
CA LYS A 182 44.33 -46.70 -6.26
C LYS A 182 43.72 -46.03 -7.52
N ASP A 183 44.44 -45.59 -8.56
CA ASP A 183 45.85 -45.63 -8.99
C ASP A 183 45.97 -44.86 -10.33
N MET A 184 47.17 -44.30 -10.60
CA MET A 184 47.77 -43.78 -11.85
C MET A 184 47.20 -42.60 -12.66
N GLY A 185 48.11 -41.64 -12.93
CA GLY A 185 48.24 -41.04 -14.27
C GLY A 185 48.56 -39.54 -14.34
N VAL A 186 49.84 -39.19 -14.22
CA VAL A 186 50.41 -37.85 -14.50
C VAL A 186 50.14 -37.39 -15.94
N ASP A 187 49.61 -36.18 -16.13
CA ASP A 187 50.32 -35.12 -16.84
C ASP A 187 49.73 -33.73 -16.52
N ALA A 188 50.63 -32.77 -16.33
CA ALA A 188 50.33 -31.42 -15.89
C ALA A 188 49.94 -30.53 -17.09
N GLU A 189 48.73 -29.94 -17.05
CA GLU A 189 48.53 -28.56 -17.49
C GLU A 189 47.67 -27.82 -16.47
N ASP A 190 48.34 -26.84 -15.87
CA ASP A 190 47.89 -25.90 -14.86
C ASP A 190 46.87 -24.93 -15.50
N GLY A 191 45.61 -25.01 -15.08
CA GLY A 191 44.51 -24.27 -15.70
C GLY A 191 43.18 -24.42 -14.98
N ASP A 192 43.20 -24.23 -13.66
CA ASP A 192 42.09 -23.89 -12.77
C ASP A 192 40.69 -24.44 -13.17
N GLU A 193 40.46 -25.75 -12.95
CA GLU A 193 39.14 -26.37 -13.10
C GLU A 193 38.07 -25.71 -12.23
N ALA A 194 38.46 -25.01 -11.14
CA ALA A 194 37.55 -24.25 -10.30
C ALA A 194 36.97 -23.02 -11.03
N ASP A 195 37.76 -22.38 -11.90
CA ASP A 195 37.26 -21.29 -12.75
C ASP A 195 36.35 -21.83 -13.86
N SER A 196 36.60 -23.04 -14.38
CA SER A 196 35.69 -23.66 -15.36
C SER A 196 34.32 -23.96 -14.75
N LEU A 197 34.27 -24.48 -13.52
CA LEU A 197 33.03 -24.77 -12.78
C LEU A 197 32.33 -23.49 -12.35
N ARG A 198 33.10 -22.45 -11.99
CA ARG A 198 32.58 -21.12 -11.66
C ARG A 198 32.01 -20.43 -12.90
N LEU A 199 32.68 -20.49 -14.04
CA LEU A 199 32.16 -19.99 -15.33
C LEU A 199 30.94 -20.79 -15.79
N GLN A 200 30.89 -22.10 -15.55
CA GLN A 200 29.73 -22.93 -15.90
C GLN A 200 28.54 -22.66 -14.97
N ARG A 201 28.78 -22.40 -13.68
CA ARG A 201 27.76 -21.89 -12.73
C ARG A 201 27.28 -20.51 -13.11
N LEU A 202 28.17 -19.57 -13.44
CA LEU A 202 27.83 -18.23 -13.90
C LEU A 202 27.07 -18.26 -15.24
N ALA A 203 27.42 -19.18 -16.14
CA ALA A 203 26.69 -19.37 -17.40
C ALA A 203 25.33 -20.06 -17.21
N ALA A 204 25.18 -20.91 -16.19
CA ALA A 204 23.89 -21.47 -15.78
C ALA A 204 23.01 -20.42 -15.10
N GLN A 205 23.59 -19.56 -14.25
CA GLN A 205 22.93 -18.38 -13.68
C GLN A 205 22.54 -17.39 -14.78
N ALA A 206 23.40 -17.12 -15.75
CA ALA A 206 23.08 -16.25 -16.90
C ALA A 206 22.03 -16.86 -17.84
N LYS A 207 21.86 -18.20 -17.85
CA LYS A 207 20.78 -18.87 -18.59
C LYS A 207 19.46 -18.91 -17.82
N SER A 208 19.45 -18.81 -16.49
CA SER A 208 18.22 -18.54 -15.73
C SER A 208 17.74 -17.09 -15.89
N PHE A 209 18.56 -16.21 -16.47
CA PHE A 209 18.20 -14.83 -16.87
C PHE A 209 17.69 -14.72 -18.32
N ARG A 210 17.36 -15.82 -19.01
CA ARG A 210 16.59 -15.74 -20.26
C ARG A 210 15.11 -15.96 -19.94
N PRO A 211 14.23 -15.01 -20.29
CA PRO A 211 12.82 -15.12 -19.99
C PRO A 211 12.24 -16.27 -20.81
N ALA A 212 11.65 -17.25 -20.12
CA ALA A 212 10.59 -18.02 -20.73
C ALA A 212 9.43 -17.04 -20.90
N ASP A 213 8.99 -16.84 -22.14
CA ASP A 213 7.75 -16.14 -22.49
C ASP A 213 6.63 -16.52 -21.52
N ASP A 214 6.30 -15.60 -20.62
CA ASP A 214 4.95 -15.37 -20.13
C ASP A 214 4.85 -13.85 -19.90
N ASP A 215 4.14 -13.21 -20.83
CA ASP A 215 3.79 -11.79 -20.81
C ASP A 215 3.20 -11.38 -19.43
N ASP A 216 3.97 -10.66 -18.61
CA ASP A 216 3.52 -9.63 -17.65
C ASP A 216 4.76 -9.03 -16.90
N ASP A 217 5.76 -8.56 -17.67
CA ASP A 217 6.83 -7.68 -17.17
C ASP A 217 6.23 -6.29 -16.86
N ASP A 218 5.65 -6.17 -15.67
CA ASP A 218 5.34 -4.92 -14.97
C ASP A 218 6.34 -4.74 -13.80
N ASP A 219 7.63 -5.04 -14.03
CA ASP A 219 8.75 -4.67 -13.16
C ASP A 219 9.03 -3.16 -13.33
N ASP A 220 8.07 -2.34 -12.92
CA ASP A 220 8.19 -0.88 -12.71
C ASP A 220 8.78 -0.57 -11.31
N ASP A 221 9.45 -1.55 -10.68
CA ASP A 221 10.08 -1.45 -9.37
C ASP A 221 11.54 -0.95 -9.43
N ASP A 222 12.08 -0.60 -10.60
CA ASP A 222 13.48 -0.11 -10.75
C ASP A 222 13.64 1.41 -10.52
N PHE A 223 12.65 2.06 -9.90
CA PHE A 223 12.88 3.34 -9.22
C PHE A 223 12.82 3.07 -7.73
N SER A 224 13.99 2.91 -7.13
CA SER A 224 14.24 3.08 -5.69
C SER A 224 13.42 4.27 -5.18
N ASP A 225 12.23 4.00 -4.64
CA ASP A 225 11.51 4.96 -3.79
C ASP A 225 12.53 5.30 -2.71
N ASP A 226 12.93 6.56 -2.60
CA ASP A 226 13.60 7.05 -1.39
C ASP A 226 12.61 6.82 -0.24
N GLU A 227 12.71 5.66 0.41
CA GLU A 227 11.83 5.15 1.47
C GLU A 227 11.89 5.98 2.77
N ASP A 228 12.69 7.04 2.81
CA ASP A 228 12.95 7.85 4.01
C ASP A 228 12.24 9.21 4.03
N LEU A 229 11.31 9.49 3.11
CA LEU A 229 10.50 10.71 3.18
C LEU A 229 9.34 10.55 4.16
N GLN A 230 9.61 10.78 5.44
CA GLN A 230 8.58 10.80 6.48
C GLN A 230 7.55 11.91 6.19
N SER A 231 6.32 11.51 5.92
CA SER A 231 5.19 12.39 5.68
C SER A 231 4.27 12.44 6.91
N PRO A 232 3.48 13.51 7.11
CA PRO A 232 2.52 13.58 8.21
C PRO A 232 1.46 12.46 8.18
N ILE A 233 1.26 11.82 7.04
CA ILE A 233 0.32 10.70 6.92
C ILE A 233 0.87 9.42 7.57
N ASP A 234 2.19 9.32 7.75
CA ASP A 234 2.85 8.13 8.28
C ASP A 234 2.54 7.92 9.75
N GLU A 235 2.40 9.01 10.51
CA GLU A 235 2.00 9.01 11.92
C GLU A 235 0.52 8.60 12.14
N VAL A 236 -0.29 8.59 11.09
CA VAL A 236 -1.73 8.32 11.18
C VAL A 236 -1.98 6.82 11.03
N ASP A 237 -2.41 6.18 12.11
CA ASP A 237 -2.86 4.79 12.08
C ASP A 237 -4.24 4.68 11.40
N PRO A 238 -4.37 3.94 10.28
CA PRO A 238 -5.63 3.86 9.53
C PRO A 238 -6.78 3.22 10.30
N PHE A 239 -6.49 2.28 11.20
CA PHE A 239 -7.51 1.59 11.99
C PHE A 239 -8.06 2.50 13.07
N ILE A 240 -7.19 3.22 13.77
CA ILE A 240 -7.60 4.22 14.78
C ILE A 240 -8.41 5.33 14.10
N PHE A 241 -7.91 5.85 12.96
CA PHE A 241 -8.60 6.89 12.20
C PHE A 241 -10.00 6.44 11.77
N PHE A 242 -10.14 5.21 11.27
CA PHE A 242 -11.44 4.64 10.92
C PHE A 242 -12.38 4.55 12.13
N MET A 243 -11.91 4.02 13.26
CA MET A 243 -12.72 3.86 14.45
C MET A 243 -13.16 5.20 15.05
N ASP A 244 -12.27 6.19 15.09
CA ASP A 244 -12.61 7.53 15.59
C ASP A 244 -13.61 8.22 14.66
N THR A 245 -13.45 8.06 13.35
CA THR A 245 -14.38 8.59 12.35
C THR A 245 -15.76 7.92 12.44
N ALA A 246 -15.82 6.60 12.64
CA ALA A 246 -17.07 5.88 12.85
C ALA A 246 -17.79 6.32 14.14
N LYS A 247 -17.05 6.54 15.23
CA LYS A 247 -17.58 7.11 16.48
C LYS A 247 -18.10 8.54 16.28
N ALA A 248 -17.39 9.36 15.50
CA ALA A 248 -17.84 10.71 15.16
C ALA A 248 -19.13 10.71 14.33
N LEU A 249 -19.26 9.79 13.37
CA LEU A 249 -20.51 9.57 12.62
C LEU A 249 -21.64 9.15 13.56
N GLN A 250 -21.40 8.20 14.47
CA GLN A 250 -22.40 7.76 15.43
C GLN A 250 -22.86 8.90 16.36
N ALA A 251 -21.93 9.73 16.84
CA ALA A 251 -22.21 10.84 17.73
C ALA A 251 -22.97 12.00 17.03
N SER A 252 -22.65 12.24 15.75
CA SER A 252 -23.30 13.31 14.95
C SER A 252 -24.66 12.91 14.39
N ASP A 253 -24.82 11.65 13.95
CA ASP A 253 -26.06 11.13 13.37
C ASP A 253 -26.27 9.65 13.73
N GLN A 254 -26.84 9.43 14.92
CA GLN A 254 -27.12 8.10 15.45
C GLN A 254 -28.06 7.29 14.53
N ILE A 255 -29.06 7.92 13.91
CA ILE A 255 -30.05 7.21 13.07
C ILE A 255 -29.35 6.71 11.80
N ARG A 256 -28.52 7.54 11.18
CA ARG A 256 -27.77 7.16 9.99
C ARG A 256 -26.78 6.04 10.27
N PHE A 257 -26.09 6.09 11.40
CA PHE A 257 -25.22 4.99 11.82
C PHE A 257 -25.99 3.69 12.04
N GLN A 258 -27.16 3.73 12.68
CA GLN A 258 -28.01 2.55 12.88
C GLN A 258 -28.48 1.94 11.55
N ASN A 259 -28.91 2.77 10.60
CA ASN A 259 -29.32 2.31 9.27
C ASN A 259 -28.15 1.67 8.51
N LEU A 260 -26.95 2.26 8.61
CA LEU A 260 -25.74 1.68 8.06
C LEU A 260 -25.46 0.30 8.67
N SER A 261 -25.46 0.19 10.00
CA SER A 261 -25.22 -1.09 10.69
C SER A 261 -26.24 -2.18 10.30
N GLN A 262 -27.51 -1.82 10.11
CA GLN A 262 -28.56 -2.75 9.68
C GLN A 262 -28.40 -3.22 8.22
N THR A 263 -27.72 -2.43 7.38
CA THR A 263 -27.46 -2.76 5.97
C THR A 263 -26.25 -3.68 5.79
N LEU A 264 -25.40 -3.80 6.83
CA LEU A 264 -24.26 -4.70 6.82
C LEU A 264 -24.73 -6.14 7.05
N ASP A 265 -24.32 -7.05 6.18
CA ASP A 265 -24.49 -8.48 6.40
C ASP A 265 -23.53 -9.00 7.47
N PHE A 266 -23.67 -10.28 7.82
CA PHE A 266 -22.84 -10.93 8.84
C PHE A 266 -21.33 -10.85 8.53
N HIS A 267 -20.96 -10.89 7.24
CA HIS A 267 -19.55 -10.81 6.84
C HIS A 267 -18.97 -9.44 7.19
N TYR A 268 -19.61 -8.34 6.76
CA TYR A 268 -19.12 -6.99 7.08
C TYR A 268 -19.24 -6.63 8.56
N GLN A 269 -20.23 -7.17 9.28
CA GLN A 269 -20.32 -7.02 10.74
C GLN A 269 -19.13 -7.70 11.46
N ALA A 270 -18.71 -8.87 10.99
CA ALA A 270 -17.53 -9.57 11.50
C ALA A 270 -16.24 -8.78 11.19
N LEU A 271 -16.09 -8.26 9.97
CA LEU A 271 -14.94 -7.42 9.60
C LEU A 271 -14.86 -6.16 10.47
N ALA A 272 -15.97 -5.46 10.68
CA ALA A 272 -16.02 -4.28 11.53
C ALA A 272 -15.63 -4.60 12.99
N SER A 273 -16.10 -5.73 13.51
CA SER A 273 -15.73 -6.19 14.86
C SER A 273 -14.24 -6.52 14.96
N GLY A 274 -13.68 -7.21 13.97
CA GLY A 274 -12.25 -7.55 13.91
C GLY A 274 -11.36 -6.32 13.79
N ILE A 275 -11.75 -5.34 12.96
CA ILE A 275 -11.05 -4.06 12.84
C ILE A 275 -11.13 -3.27 14.15
N SER A 276 -12.27 -3.26 14.83
CA SER A 276 -12.41 -2.59 16.12
C SER A 276 -11.44 -3.15 17.16
N GLN A 277 -11.36 -4.48 17.28
CA GLN A 277 -10.43 -5.13 18.21
C GLN A 277 -8.97 -4.81 17.86
N HIS A 278 -8.63 -4.85 16.58
CA HIS A 278 -7.28 -4.54 16.13
C HIS A 278 -6.92 -3.06 16.39
N ALA A 279 -7.84 -2.13 16.15
CA ALA A 279 -7.64 -0.72 16.44
C ALA A 279 -7.39 -0.47 17.94
N ASP A 280 -8.10 -1.17 18.83
CA ASP A 280 -7.89 -1.05 20.27
C ASP A 280 -6.52 -1.62 20.69
N GLN A 281 -6.07 -2.71 20.06
CA GLN A 281 -4.71 -3.21 20.24
C GLN A 281 -3.65 -2.19 19.78
N ARG A 282 -3.82 -1.62 18.57
CA ARG A 282 -2.93 -0.57 18.04
C ARG A 282 -2.86 0.67 18.93
N ARG A 283 -3.98 1.08 19.55
CA ARG A 283 -3.98 2.18 20.53
C ARG A 283 -3.06 1.90 21.70
N VAL A 284 -3.13 0.70 22.28
CA VAL A 284 -2.30 0.29 23.42
C VAL A 284 -0.82 0.21 23.02
N GLU A 285 -0.51 -0.36 21.85
CA GLU A 285 0.86 -0.43 21.32
C GLU A 285 1.46 0.96 21.13
N ILE A 286 0.73 1.89 20.50
CA ILE A 286 1.18 3.28 20.30
C ILE A 286 1.36 4.01 21.64
N GLU A 287 0.48 3.81 22.62
CA GLU A 287 0.64 4.38 23.95
C GLU A 287 1.89 3.84 24.65
N LYS A 288 2.17 2.55 24.52
CA LYS A 288 3.37 1.91 25.06
C LYS A 288 4.64 2.45 24.40
N GLU A 289 4.68 2.54 23.07
CA GLU A 289 5.80 3.12 22.31
C GLU A 289 6.05 4.58 22.71
N LYS A 290 5.00 5.36 22.93
CA LYS A 290 5.11 6.75 23.41
C LYS A 290 5.71 6.82 24.81
N LEU A 291 5.32 5.92 25.72
CA LEU A 291 5.88 5.82 27.07
C LEU A 291 7.36 5.40 27.05
N GLU A 292 7.74 4.47 26.18
CA GLU A 292 9.12 4.02 26.00
C GLU A 292 10.01 5.12 25.39
N LYS A 293 9.51 5.84 24.37
CA LYS A 293 10.22 7.01 23.81
C LYS A 293 10.37 8.12 24.85
N ALA A 294 9.34 8.36 25.68
CA ALA A 294 9.40 9.37 26.75
C ALA A 294 10.35 8.98 27.89
N SER A 295 10.47 7.69 28.22
CA SER A 295 11.42 7.21 29.24
C SER A 295 12.86 7.20 28.72
N ALA A 296 13.08 6.92 27.43
CA ALA A 296 14.39 7.01 26.79
C ALA A 296 14.87 8.45 26.57
N ALA A 297 13.95 9.41 26.40
CA ALA A 297 14.26 10.83 26.23
C ALA A 297 14.42 11.60 27.55
N ALA A 298 14.18 10.97 28.71
CA ALA A 298 14.43 11.59 30.01
C ALA A 298 15.95 11.61 30.29
N PRO A 299 16.60 12.79 30.37
CA PRO A 299 18.03 12.84 30.64
C PRO A 299 18.29 12.29 32.04
N ALA A 300 19.24 11.35 32.13
CA ALA A 300 19.81 10.90 33.40
C ALA A 300 20.28 12.14 34.18
N SER A 301 19.53 12.47 35.23
CA SER A 301 19.79 13.59 36.13
C SER A 301 20.81 13.21 37.18
#